data_AF-A0A397T4P9-F1
#
_entry.id   AF-A0A397T4P9-F1
#
_cell.length_a   1.000
_cell.length_b   1.000
_cell.length_c   1.000
_cell.angle_alpha   90.00
_cell.angle_beta   90.00
_cell.angle_gamma   90.00
#
_symmetry.space_group_name_H-M   'P 1'
#
loop_
_entity.id
_entity.type
_entity.pdbx_description
1 polymer ?
#
loop_
_entity_poly.entity_id
_entity_poly.type
_entity_poly.pdbx_seq_one_letter_code
_entity_poly.pdbx_strand_id
1 'polypeptide(L)'
;MFEDFLFEELENILSPHYQLVRDKLEIMHVDVTLWCQNNPRLVGRYGSSQARFNLSLPIPTCRSPDACVILATRWNALSQNDQTEAYSSVPPNFVAEIRSNNDPEDYCHQKLLDYMDADVEEAIP
;
A
#
# COMPACT_ATOMS: atom_id res chain seq x y z
N MET A 1 -25.01 -8.39 -25.78
CA MET A 1 -26.28 -7.68 -25.43
C MET A 1 -26.52 -7.58 -23.93
N PHE A 2 -26.46 -8.66 -23.13
CA PHE A 2 -26.56 -8.53 -21.66
C PHE A 2 -25.24 -8.08 -21.01
N GLU A 3 -24.09 -8.50 -21.55
CA GLU A 3 -22.76 -8.09 -21.05
C GLU A 3 -22.43 -6.63 -21.39
N ASP A 4 -22.79 -6.17 -22.59
CA ASP A 4 -22.53 -4.77 -23.02
C ASP A 4 -23.33 -3.74 -22.20
N PHE A 5 -24.56 -4.11 -21.78
CA PHE A 5 -25.42 -3.26 -20.95
C PHE A 5 -24.89 -3.13 -19.51
N LEU A 6 -24.35 -4.21 -18.96
CA LEU A 6 -23.68 -4.21 -17.65
C LEU A 6 -22.40 -3.38 -17.66
N PHE A 7 -21.66 -3.37 -18.78
CA PHE A 7 -20.43 -2.61 -18.92
C PHE A 7 -20.70 -1.10 -19.00
N GLU A 8 -21.71 -0.68 -19.76
CA GLU A 8 -22.17 0.73 -19.82
C GLU A 8 -22.73 1.21 -18.47
N GLU A 9 -23.50 0.40 -17.75
CA GLU A 9 -23.96 0.76 -16.40
C GLU A 9 -22.80 0.84 -15.41
N LEU A 10 -21.83 -0.08 -15.46
CA LEU A 10 -20.63 -0.05 -14.61
C LEU A 10 -19.75 1.17 -14.90
N GLU A 11 -19.56 1.55 -16.16
CA GLU A 11 -18.84 2.78 -16.53
C GLU A 11 -19.59 4.05 -16.12
N ASN A 12 -20.93 4.03 -16.13
CA ASN A 12 -21.73 5.14 -15.60
C ASN A 12 -21.74 5.20 -14.06
N ILE A 13 -21.57 4.06 -13.38
CA ILE A 13 -21.48 3.96 -11.92
C ILE A 13 -20.08 4.35 -11.42
N LEU A 14 -19.02 3.99 -12.14
CA LEU A 14 -17.65 4.33 -11.81
C LEU A 14 -17.26 5.65 -12.46
N SER A 15 -17.22 6.74 -11.69
CA SER A 15 -16.81 8.04 -12.23
C SER A 15 -15.47 7.93 -13.00
N PRO A 16 -15.23 8.70 -14.08
CA PRO A 16 -13.96 8.70 -14.81
C PRO A 16 -12.73 8.92 -13.90
N HIS A 17 -12.93 9.60 -12.77
CA HIS A 17 -11.92 9.79 -11.73
C HIS A 17 -11.54 8.50 -11.01
N TYR A 18 -12.51 7.62 -10.75
CA TYR A 18 -12.27 6.31 -10.15
C TYR A 18 -11.40 5.45 -11.06
N GLN A 19 -11.68 5.47 -12.38
CA GLN A 19 -10.86 4.78 -13.37
C GLN A 19 -9.42 5.31 -13.38
N LEU A 20 -9.24 6.64 -13.36
CA LEU A 20 -7.91 7.26 -13.34
C LEU A 20 -7.10 6.92 -12.09
N VAL A 21 -7.72 6.93 -10.91
CA VAL A 21 -7.05 6.53 -9.64
C VAL A 21 -6.65 5.07 -9.71
N ARG A 22 -7.54 4.21 -10.21
CA ARG A 22 -7.26 2.78 -10.40
C ARG A 22 -6.10 2.56 -11.37
N ASP A 23 -6.07 3.25 -12.50
CA ASP A 23 -4.97 3.12 -13.46
C ASP A 23 -3.62 3.55 -12.86
N LYS A 24 -3.60 4.64 -12.09
CA LYS A 24 -2.41 5.06 -11.34
C LYS A 24 -1.97 4.01 -10.32
N LEU A 25 -2.92 3.41 -9.60
CA LEU A 25 -2.68 2.33 -8.63
C LEU A 25 -2.04 1.12 -9.29
N GLU A 26 -2.60 0.67 -10.41
CA GLU A 26 -2.07 -0.48 -11.14
C GLU A 26 -0.66 -0.20 -11.67
N ILE A 27 -0.43 0.98 -12.26
CA ILE A 27 0.91 1.37 -12.75
C ILE A 27 1.92 1.38 -11.60
N MET A 28 1.60 2.06 -10.49
CA MET A 28 2.48 2.12 -9.33
C MET A 28 2.77 0.73 -8.77
N HIS A 29 1.76 -0.12 -8.64
CA HIS A 29 1.93 -1.48 -8.13
C HIS A 29 2.82 -2.33 -9.05
N VAL A 30 2.66 -2.21 -10.37
CA VAL A 30 3.53 -2.86 -11.35
C VAL A 30 4.97 -2.37 -11.23
N ASP A 31 5.18 -1.06 -11.16
CA ASP A 31 6.52 -0.46 -11.08
C ASP A 31 7.27 -0.89 -9.81
N VAL A 32 6.59 -0.82 -8.65
CA VAL A 32 7.17 -1.27 -7.37
C VAL A 32 7.46 -2.78 -7.42
N THR A 33 6.54 -3.58 -7.97
CA THR A 33 6.73 -5.03 -8.09
C THR A 33 7.92 -5.38 -8.99
N LEU A 34 8.04 -4.72 -10.14
CA LEU A 34 9.15 -4.92 -11.07
C LEU A 34 10.48 -4.51 -10.44
N TRP A 35 10.53 -3.37 -9.73
CA TRP A 35 11.71 -2.98 -8.99
C TRP A 35 12.07 -4.04 -7.94
N CYS A 36 11.10 -4.56 -7.20
CA CYS A 36 11.35 -5.58 -6.19
C CYS A 36 11.91 -6.88 -6.79
N GLN A 37 11.32 -7.35 -7.89
CA GLN A 37 11.74 -8.56 -8.60
C GLN A 37 13.14 -8.41 -9.21
N ASN A 38 13.51 -7.21 -9.65
CA ASN A 38 14.85 -6.92 -10.16
C ASN A 38 15.89 -6.71 -9.05
N ASN A 39 15.47 -6.59 -7.79
CA ASN A 39 16.35 -6.37 -6.63
C ASN A 39 16.18 -7.46 -5.54
N PRO A 40 16.24 -8.77 -5.88
CA PRO A 40 15.84 -9.85 -4.97
C PRO A 40 16.74 -10.02 -3.74
N ARG A 41 17.95 -9.43 -3.75
CA ARG A 41 18.86 -9.45 -2.59
C ARG A 41 18.56 -8.33 -1.58
N LEU A 42 17.86 -7.28 -2.00
CA LEU A 42 17.51 -6.15 -1.15
C LEU A 42 16.13 -6.30 -0.53
N VAL A 43 15.24 -7.06 -1.18
CA VAL A 43 13.84 -7.17 -0.80
C VAL A 43 13.61 -8.43 0.04
N GLY A 44 12.99 -8.25 1.21
CA GLY A 44 12.50 -9.36 2.03
C GLY A 44 11.05 -9.68 1.71
N ARG A 45 10.20 -8.66 1.70
CA ARG A 45 8.78 -8.77 1.35
C ARG A 45 8.29 -7.48 0.71
N TYR A 46 7.34 -7.59 -0.20
CA TYR A 46 6.62 -6.45 -0.77
C TYR A 46 5.13 -6.79 -0.85
N GLY A 47 4.27 -5.79 -0.96
CA GLY A 47 2.82 -5.97 -0.93
C GLY A 47 2.06 -4.81 -1.59
N SER A 48 0.79 -5.06 -1.86
CA SER A 48 -0.17 -4.10 -2.41
C SER A 48 -1.11 -3.57 -1.33
N SER A 49 -2.19 -2.89 -1.71
CA SER A 49 -3.32 -2.47 -0.86
C SER A 49 -4.02 -3.59 -0.06
N GLN A 50 -3.59 -4.84 -0.19
CA GLN A 50 -4.02 -5.94 0.67
C GLN A 50 -3.10 -6.16 1.89
N ALA A 51 -1.90 -5.58 1.87
CA ALA A 51 -0.97 -5.62 2.99
C ALA A 51 -1.49 -4.71 4.11
N ARG A 52 -1.36 -5.18 5.35
CA ARG A 52 -1.85 -4.46 6.52
C ARG A 52 -0.86 -4.53 7.66
N PHE A 53 -0.66 -3.39 8.31
CA PHE A 53 0.35 -3.20 9.34
C PHE A 53 -0.27 -2.63 10.61
N ASN A 54 0.07 -3.21 11.74
CA ASN A 54 -0.24 -2.68 13.06
C ASN A 54 0.92 -1.78 13.49
N LEU A 55 0.77 -0.48 13.29
CA LEU A 55 1.80 0.50 13.60
C LEU A 55 1.84 0.73 15.12
N SER A 56 3.04 0.63 15.69
CA SER A 56 3.28 0.77 17.13
C SER A 56 3.38 2.25 17.51
N LEU A 57 2.25 2.96 17.41
CA LEU A 57 2.08 4.35 17.81
C LEU A 57 1.42 4.46 19.20
N PRO A 58 1.51 5.61 19.90
CA PRO A 58 0.81 5.81 21.18
C PRO A 58 -0.69 5.50 21.13
N ILE A 59 -1.31 5.80 19.99
CA ILE A 59 -2.65 5.31 19.64
C ILE A 59 -2.46 4.18 18.62
N PRO A 60 -2.75 2.91 18.97
CA PRO A 60 -2.59 1.79 18.06
C PRO A 60 -3.34 2.05 16.75
N THR A 61 -2.59 2.03 15.65
CA THR A 61 -3.11 2.44 14.34
C THR A 61 -2.84 1.36 13.32
N CYS A 62 -3.88 0.99 12.58
CA CYS A 62 -3.80 0.01 11.51
C CYS A 62 -3.79 0.73 10.16
N ARG A 63 -2.78 0.46 9.34
CA ARG A 63 -2.64 1.07 8.00
C ARG A 63 -2.46 0.01 6.93
N SER A 64 -2.89 0.36 5.73
CA SER A 64 -2.84 -0.49 4.54
C SER A 64 -2.41 0.41 3.39
N PRO A 65 -1.12 0.41 3.04
CA PRO A 65 -0.60 1.22 1.95
C PRO A 65 -0.96 0.61 0.61
N ASP A 66 -1.04 1.44 -0.43
CA ASP A 66 -1.33 0.98 -1.79
C ASP A 66 -0.18 0.12 -2.37
N ALA A 67 1.06 0.43 -2.00
CA ALA A 67 2.21 -0.45 -2.18
C ALA A 67 3.19 -0.30 -1.02
N CYS A 68 3.92 -1.37 -0.68
CA CYS A 68 4.94 -1.32 0.35
C CYS A 68 6.12 -2.26 0.08
N VAL A 69 7.28 -1.90 0.62
CA VAL A 69 8.49 -2.73 0.59
C VAL A 69 9.09 -2.84 1.98
N ILE A 70 9.37 -4.07 2.40
CA ILE A 70 10.18 -4.42 3.56
C ILE A 70 11.52 -4.95 3.03
N LEU A 71 12.60 -4.28 3.39
CA LEU A 71 13.95 -4.69 3.01
C LEU A 71 14.33 -6.00 3.70
N ALA A 72 15.19 -6.77 3.03
CA ALA A 72 15.64 -8.08 3.49
C ALA A 72 16.29 -8.02 4.87
N THR A 73 17.01 -6.94 5.18
CA THR A 73 17.62 -6.71 6.50
C THR A 73 16.58 -6.65 7.61
N ARG A 74 15.48 -5.90 7.41
CA ARG A 74 14.39 -5.77 8.37
C ARG A 74 13.56 -7.06 8.45
N TRP A 75 13.24 -7.66 7.30
CA TRP A 75 12.43 -8.88 7.23
C TRP A 75 13.11 -10.12 7.82
N ASN A 76 14.40 -10.31 7.53
CA ASN A 76 15.16 -11.48 8.00
C ASN A 76 15.55 -11.39 9.48
N ALA A 77 15.42 -10.22 10.10
CA ALA A 77 15.60 -10.05 11.54
C ALA A 77 14.39 -10.51 12.37
N LEU A 78 13.25 -10.77 11.70
CA LEU A 78 12.02 -11.20 12.36
C LEU A 78 12.05 -12.67 12.76
N SER A 79 11.30 -13.00 13.81
CA SER A 79 11.02 -14.40 14.13
C SER A 79 10.10 -15.02 13.07
N GLN A 80 10.11 -16.36 12.96
CA GLN A 80 9.19 -17.08 12.08
C GLN A 80 7.73 -16.73 12.39
N ASN A 81 7.39 -16.56 13.68
CA ASN A 81 6.03 -16.19 14.09
C ASN A 81 5.64 -14.82 13.54
N ASP A 82 6.50 -13.82 13.72
CA ASP A 82 6.24 -12.45 13.27
C ASP A 82 6.14 -12.34 11.73
N GLN A 83 6.83 -13.21 10.99
CA GLN A 83 6.72 -13.28 9.53
C GLN A 83 5.37 -13.85 9.06
N THR A 84 4.72 -14.68 9.88
CA THR A 84 3.46 -15.36 9.55
C THR A 84 2.21 -14.65 10.06
N GLU A 85 2.36 -13.59 10.86
CA GLU A 85 1.23 -12.77 11.33
C GLU A 85 0.42 -12.22 10.15
N ALA A 86 -0.91 -12.27 10.29
CA ALA A 86 -1.81 -11.75 9.26
C ALA A 86 -1.64 -10.24 9.07
N TYR A 87 -1.45 -9.51 10.17
CA TYR A 87 -1.13 -8.09 10.19
C TYR A 87 0.25 -7.91 10.83
N SER A 88 1.22 -7.53 10.00
CA SER A 88 2.60 -7.41 10.49
C SER A 88 2.71 -6.21 11.42
N SER A 89 3.30 -6.42 12.60
CA SER A 89 3.64 -5.33 13.53
C SER A 89 4.93 -4.60 13.13
N VAL A 90 5.56 -5.04 12.04
CA VAL A 90 6.83 -4.49 11.55
C VAL A 90 6.50 -3.50 10.45
N PRO A 91 6.82 -2.21 10.63
CA PRO A 91 6.57 -1.21 9.61
C PRO A 91 7.41 -1.50 8.37
N PRO A 92 6.88 -1.30 7.16
CA PRO A 92 7.69 -1.36 5.94
C PRO A 92 8.76 -0.26 5.92
N ASN A 93 9.81 -0.45 5.13
CA ASN A 93 10.82 0.60 4.92
C ASN A 93 10.26 1.68 3.98
N PHE A 94 9.52 1.27 2.97
CA PHE A 94 8.92 2.16 1.98
C PHE A 94 7.41 1.90 1.87
N VAL A 95 6.65 2.98 1.77
CA VAL A 95 5.22 2.95 1.42
C VAL A 95 4.93 3.94 0.30
N ALA A 96 4.01 3.55 -0.57
CA ALA A 96 3.38 4.43 -1.54
C ALA A 96 1.87 4.42 -1.33
N GLU A 97 1.29 5.61 -1.39
CA GLU A 97 -0.13 5.88 -1.28
C GLU A 97 -0.56 6.64 -2.51
N ILE A 98 -1.80 6.44 -2.97
CA ILE A 98 -2.43 7.25 -3.99
C ILE A 98 -3.67 7.86 -3.38
N ARG A 99 -3.64 9.17 -3.20
CA ARG A 99 -4.83 9.89 -2.75
C ARG A 99 -5.98 9.68 -3.72
N SER A 100 -7.09 9.11 -3.24
CA SER A 100 -8.34 9.12 -4.01
C SER A 100 -8.98 10.50 -3.95
N ASN A 101 -9.79 10.84 -4.96
CA ASN A 101 -10.49 12.14 -4.97
C ASN A 101 -11.46 12.32 -3.80
N ASN A 102 -11.92 11.21 -3.20
CA ASN A 102 -12.84 11.22 -2.07
C ASN A 102 -12.12 11.29 -0.72
N ASP A 103 -10.80 11.10 -0.69
CA ASP A 103 -10.04 11.18 0.56
C ASP A 103 -9.75 12.65 0.90
N PRO A 104 -10.13 13.11 2.11
CA PRO A 104 -9.75 14.43 2.59
C PRO A 104 -8.22 14.59 2.63
N GLU A 105 -7.73 15.77 2.29
CA GLU A 105 -6.29 16.08 2.32
C GLU A 105 -5.68 15.84 3.71
N ASP A 106 -6.35 16.31 4.76
CA ASP A 106 -5.91 16.11 6.14
C ASP A 106 -5.81 14.63 6.52
N TYR A 107 -6.71 13.79 5.99
CA TYR A 107 -6.67 12.35 6.23
C TYR A 107 -5.46 11.70 5.56
N CYS A 108 -5.16 12.07 4.31
CA CYS A 108 -3.96 11.60 3.62
C CYS A 108 -2.68 12.08 4.31
N HIS A 109 -2.64 13.33 4.75
CA HIS A 109 -1.51 13.87 5.49
C HIS A 109 -1.29 13.12 6.81
N GLN A 110 -2.35 12.84 7.56
CA GLN A 110 -2.27 12.05 8.79
C GLN A 110 -1.76 10.63 8.52
N LYS A 111 -2.18 9.97 7.42
CA LYS A 111 -1.64 8.66 7.06
C LYS A 111 -0.11 8.69 6.88
N LEU A 112 0.42 9.71 6.21
CA LEU A 112 1.88 9.86 6.03
C LEU A 112 2.59 10.09 7.36
N LEU A 113 2.02 10.93 8.24
CA LEU A 113 2.56 11.16 9.58
C LEU A 113 2.59 9.87 10.40
N ASP A 114 1.52 9.07 10.37
CA ASP A 114 1.48 7.79 11.08
C ASP A 114 2.58 6.82 10.60
N TYR A 115 2.87 6.80 9.30
CA TYR A 115 3.98 6.01 8.76
C TYR A 115 5.33 6.53 9.25
N MET A 116 5.57 7.83 9.18
CA MET A 116 6.83 8.45 9.63
C MET A 116 7.06 8.24 11.13
N ASP A 117 6.03 8.44 11.95
CA ASP A 117 6.08 8.24 13.40
C ASP A 117 6.25 6.76 13.77
N ALA A 118 5.96 5.83 12.85
CA ALA A 118 6.14 4.39 12.99
C ALA A 118 7.44 3.89 12.33
N ASP A 119 8.45 4.72 12.12
CA ASP A 119 9.75 4.34 11.55
C ASP A 119 9.69 3.74 10.12
N VAL A 120 8.71 4.18 9.32
CA VAL A 120 8.78 4.06 7.86
C VAL A 120 9.81 5.07 7.35
N GLU A 121 10.76 4.61 6.55
CA GLU A 121 11.91 5.41 6.12
C GLU A 121 11.56 6.37 4.98
N GLU A 122 10.64 5.95 4.10
CA GLU A 122 10.17 6.75 2.98
C GLU A 122 8.67 6.51 2.75
N ALA A 123 7.88 7.58 2.70
CA ALA A 123 6.45 7.53 2.45
C ALA A 123 6.08 8.53 1.35
N ILE A 124 5.57 8.02 0.22
CA ILE A 124 5.18 8.85 -0.93
C ILE A 124 3.65 8.89 -1.09
N PRO A 125 3.04 10.08 -1.30
CA PRO A 125 1.60 10.25 -1.50
C PRO A 125 1.11 10.25 -2.96
#